data_AF-A0A812MBI9-F1
#
_entry.id   AF-A0A812MBI9-F1
#
_cell.length_a   1.000
_cell.length_b   1.000
_cell.length_c   1.000
_cell.angle_alpha   90.00
_cell.angle_beta   90.00
_cell.angle_gamma   90.00
#
_symmetry.space_group_name_H-M   'P 1'
#
loop_
_entity.id
_entity.type
_entity.pdbx_description
1 polymer ?
#
loop_
_entity_poly.entity_id
_entity_poly.type
_entity_poly.pdbx_seq_one_letter_code
_entity_poly.pdbx_strand_id
1 'polypeptide(L)'
;MVLEGAGVRFRGPFSFLYYLLFATLCLPCVWLIQFCCLFFEANKSLLRYFSGEADAWITVRLFITAFLVLLGSALSGIAGFLLNGTKLLQQPLWLTADTTFQLLCTLLLSGMLGPRSWANSLEDFQRRALEAGFGLAQTRIAFPGKICEENTRCVVSFPGKYSGQWDQLVSSASTEGAVCSVACVFLTDSTTGLGQHSSNPEMPGHCWCRAIYGQVPPEAYLATVDETRDTERERAFKRADAKAMNQHLLVYKGQPQADWEHDLTRAMRKATESCQQNHGRAPWGCRWFEDWKKNVTRAAELDQELHVFYFEGRCGKGKL
;
A
#
# COMPACT_ATOMS: atom_id res chain seq x y z
N MET A 1 -13.78 -52.55 -19.56
CA MET A 1 -12.67 -52.07 -20.40
C MET A 1 -11.72 -51.33 -19.48
N VAL A 2 -10.60 -51.96 -19.13
CA VAL A 2 -9.62 -51.47 -18.16
C VAL A 2 -8.69 -50.50 -18.87
N LEU A 3 -8.57 -49.27 -18.39
CA LEU A 3 -7.56 -48.31 -18.85
C LEU A 3 -6.28 -48.54 -18.03
N GLU A 4 -5.37 -49.35 -18.56
CA GLU A 4 -3.99 -49.42 -18.09
C GLU A 4 -3.23 -48.15 -18.51
N GLY A 5 -2.57 -47.52 -17.55
CA GLY A 5 -1.82 -46.28 -17.72
C GLY A 5 -0.61 -46.45 -18.63
N ALA A 6 -0.55 -45.62 -19.67
CA ALA A 6 0.63 -45.43 -20.51
C ALA A 6 1.74 -44.73 -19.71
N GLY A 7 2.55 -45.50 -19.00
CA GLY A 7 3.80 -45.05 -18.41
C GLY A 7 4.82 -44.75 -19.51
N VAL A 8 4.94 -43.48 -19.89
CA VAL A 8 5.98 -43.00 -20.82
C VAL A 8 7.35 -43.19 -20.18
N ARG A 9 8.05 -44.28 -20.54
CA ARG A 9 9.45 -44.52 -20.14
C ARG A 9 10.38 -43.78 -21.09
N PHE A 10 10.86 -42.61 -20.68
CA PHE A 10 11.98 -41.92 -21.35
C PHE A 10 13.27 -42.75 -21.20
N ARG A 11 13.60 -43.59 -22.18
CA ARG A 11 14.83 -44.41 -22.24
C ARG A 11 15.78 -43.92 -23.34
N GLY A 12 16.05 -42.62 -23.38
CA GLY A 12 17.04 -42.04 -24.29
C GLY A 12 18.27 -41.52 -23.53
N PRO A 13 19.51 -41.81 -23.97
CA PRO A 13 20.74 -41.24 -23.36
C PRO A 13 20.75 -39.71 -23.37
N PHE A 14 20.00 -39.09 -24.29
CA PHE A 14 19.79 -37.64 -24.35
C PHE A 14 19.09 -37.05 -23.11
N SER A 15 18.21 -37.81 -22.44
CA SER A 15 17.50 -37.30 -21.26
C SER A 15 18.41 -37.18 -20.03
N PHE A 16 19.43 -38.03 -19.92
CA PHE A 16 20.37 -37.99 -18.80
C PHE A 16 21.35 -36.83 -18.94
N LEU A 17 21.87 -36.59 -20.15
CA LEU A 17 22.78 -35.47 -20.41
C LEU A 17 22.09 -34.11 -20.19
N TYR A 18 20.82 -33.98 -20.60
CA TYR A 18 20.03 -32.76 -20.35
C TYR A 18 19.80 -32.53 -18.85
N TYR A 19 19.48 -33.59 -18.09
CA TYR A 19 19.33 -33.50 -16.65
C TYR A 19 20.64 -33.11 -15.95
N LEU A 20 21.76 -33.70 -16.39
CA LEU A 20 23.08 -33.37 -15.84
C LEU A 20 23.46 -31.91 -16.13
N LEU A 21 23.21 -31.43 -17.36
CA LEU A 21 23.48 -30.06 -17.76
C LEU A 21 22.60 -29.07 -16.97
N PHE A 22 21.31 -29.36 -16.84
CA PHE A 22 20.37 -28.55 -16.07
C PHE A 22 20.75 -28.49 -14.59
N ALA A 23 21.09 -29.63 -13.98
CA ALA A 23 21.47 -29.70 -12.57
C ALA A 23 22.81 -29.01 -12.26
N THR A 24 23.78 -29.07 -13.19
CA THR A 24 25.12 -28.51 -12.98
C THR A 24 25.28 -27.05 -13.38
N LEU A 25 24.48 -26.56 -14.34
CA LEU A 25 24.56 -25.17 -14.81
C LEU A 25 23.39 -24.33 -14.35
N CYS A 26 22.14 -24.79 -14.50
CA CYS A 26 20.98 -23.95 -14.24
C CYS A 26 20.74 -23.75 -12.73
N LEU A 27 20.82 -24.81 -11.92
CA LEU A 27 20.56 -24.70 -10.48
C LEU A 27 21.57 -23.78 -9.75
N PRO A 28 22.90 -23.89 -9.98
CA PRO A 28 23.84 -22.97 -9.34
C PRO A 28 23.66 -21.52 -9.78
N CYS A 29 23.29 -21.27 -11.04
CA CYS A 29 22.97 -19.92 -11.51
C CYS A 29 21.75 -19.34 -10.78
N VAL A 30 20.70 -20.13 -10.57
CA VAL A 30 19.51 -19.69 -9.82
C VAL A 30 19.86 -19.39 -8.37
N TRP A 31 20.62 -20.26 -7.70
CA TRP A 31 21.05 -20.03 -6.32
C TRP A 31 21.94 -18.80 -6.18
N LEU A 32 22.85 -18.59 -7.14
CA LEU A 32 23.72 -17.41 -7.16
C LEU A 32 22.92 -16.12 -7.34
N ILE A 33 21.93 -16.11 -8.25
CA ILE A 33 21.05 -14.96 -8.45
C ILE A 33 20.27 -14.68 -7.16
N GLN A 34 19.67 -15.70 -6.53
CA GLN A 34 18.93 -15.55 -5.28
C GLN A 34 19.82 -15.01 -4.15
N PHE A 35 21.02 -15.56 -3.99
CA PHE A 35 22.01 -15.08 -3.04
C PHE A 35 22.36 -13.61 -3.29
N CYS A 36 22.69 -13.25 -4.52
CA CYS A 36 23.04 -11.87 -4.89
C CYS A 36 21.90 -10.89 -4.59
N CYS A 37 20.65 -11.23 -4.91
CA CYS A 37 19.49 -10.40 -4.61
C CYS A 37 19.30 -10.21 -3.10
N LEU A 38 19.34 -11.30 -2.32
CA LEU A 38 19.19 -11.23 -0.86
C LEU A 38 20.34 -10.46 -0.19
N PHE A 39 21.57 -10.67 -0.66
CA PHE A 39 22.74 -9.98 -0.16
C PHE A 39 22.71 -8.48 -0.50
N PHE A 40 22.25 -8.12 -1.71
CA PHE A 40 22.06 -6.72 -2.08
C PHE A 40 21.03 -6.03 -1.19
N GLU A 41 19.88 -6.65 -0.96
CA GLU A 41 18.86 -6.10 -0.04
C GLU A 41 19.35 -6.06 1.41
N ALA A 42 20.14 -7.05 1.86
CA ALA A 42 20.78 -7.03 3.18
C ALA A 42 21.72 -5.82 3.34
N ASN A 43 22.52 -5.50 2.32
CA ASN A 43 23.40 -4.32 2.33
C ASN A 43 22.60 -3.01 2.31
N LYS A 44 21.53 -2.94 1.53
CA LYS A 44 20.63 -1.78 1.53
C LYS A 44 19.97 -1.58 2.89
N SER A 45 19.52 -2.65 3.54
CA SER A 45 19.00 -2.65 4.90
C SER A 45 20.06 -2.22 5.92
N LEU A 46 21.32 -2.65 5.74
CA LEU A 46 22.43 -2.23 6.59
C LEU A 46 22.73 -0.73 6.48
N LEU A 47 22.71 -0.17 5.26
CA LEU A 47 22.86 1.27 5.06
C LEU A 47 21.74 2.06 5.73
N ARG A 48 20.50 1.58 5.62
CA ARG A 48 19.34 2.16 6.34
C ARG A 48 19.44 2.02 7.85
N TYR A 49 20.02 0.93 8.34
CA TYR A 49 20.27 0.76 9.77
C TYR A 49 21.26 1.81 10.28
N PHE A 50 22.35 2.07 9.54
CA PHE A 50 23.30 3.11 9.90
C PHE A 50 22.72 4.53 9.79
N SER A 51 21.72 4.77 8.96
CA SER A 51 20.97 6.04 8.93
C SER A 51 19.86 6.13 9.99
N GLY A 52 19.63 5.07 10.79
CA GLY A 52 18.58 5.02 11.81
C GLY A 52 17.17 4.73 11.28
N GLU A 53 17.05 4.33 10.01
CA GLU A 53 15.77 4.08 9.31
C GLU A 53 15.33 2.61 9.32
N ALA A 54 16.20 1.68 9.70
CA ALA A 54 15.88 0.25 9.71
C ALA A 54 16.23 -0.43 11.04
N ASP A 55 15.56 -1.54 11.32
CA ASP A 55 15.82 -2.39 12.48
C ASP A 55 17.01 -3.33 12.22
N ALA A 56 17.95 -3.40 13.16
CA ALA A 56 19.10 -4.31 13.13
C ALA A 56 18.67 -5.76 12.87
N TRP A 57 17.53 -6.19 13.43
CA TRP A 57 17.02 -7.55 13.29
C TRP A 57 16.65 -7.91 11.86
N ILE A 58 16.12 -6.95 11.08
CA ILE A 58 15.77 -7.18 9.67
C ILE A 58 17.04 -7.41 8.86
N THR A 59 18.05 -6.56 9.06
CA THR A 59 19.35 -6.68 8.40
C THR A 59 20.02 -8.03 8.69
N VAL A 60 20.06 -8.44 9.97
CA VAL A 60 20.64 -9.73 10.38
C VAL A 60 19.89 -10.91 9.73
N ARG A 61 18.56 -10.87 9.69
CA ARG A 61 17.75 -11.92 9.05
C ARG A 61 18.03 -12.05 7.56
N LEU A 62 18.15 -10.93 6.84
CA LEU A 62 18.46 -10.94 5.41
C LEU A 62 19.83 -11.58 5.14
N PHE A 63 20.85 -11.25 5.94
CA PHE A 63 22.16 -11.89 5.82
C PHE A 63 22.09 -13.40 6.12
N ILE A 64 21.47 -13.80 7.23
CA ILE A 64 21.30 -15.23 7.56
C ILE A 64 20.60 -15.97 6.42
N THR A 65 19.56 -15.37 5.84
CA THR A 65 18.80 -15.95 4.74
C THR A 65 19.67 -16.14 3.50
N ALA A 66 20.43 -15.12 3.11
CA ALA A 66 21.36 -15.22 1.99
C ALA A 66 22.34 -16.39 2.18
N PHE A 67 22.95 -16.51 3.37
CA PHE A 67 23.86 -17.60 3.67
C PHE A 67 23.19 -18.99 3.68
N LEU A 68 21.95 -19.09 4.17
CA LEU A 68 21.21 -20.35 4.18
C LEU A 68 20.86 -20.84 2.77
N VAL A 69 20.66 -19.95 1.78
CA VAL A 69 20.46 -20.35 0.37
C VAL A 69 21.70 -21.08 -0.18
N LEU A 70 22.90 -20.55 0.09
CA LEU A 70 24.15 -21.19 -0.34
C LEU A 70 24.42 -22.47 0.45
N LEU A 71 24.26 -22.42 1.78
CA LEU A 71 24.58 -23.53 2.66
C LEU A 71 23.62 -24.71 2.46
N GLY A 72 22.31 -24.44 2.31
CA GLY A 72 21.31 -25.48 2.05
C GLY A 72 21.61 -26.24 0.76
N SER A 73 21.91 -25.50 -0.31
CA SER A 73 22.27 -26.09 -1.61
C SER A 73 23.54 -26.95 -1.55
N ALA A 74 24.57 -26.48 -0.83
CA ALA A 74 25.81 -27.23 -0.64
C ALA A 74 25.60 -28.50 0.21
N LEU A 75 24.83 -28.41 1.30
CA LEU A 75 24.51 -29.54 2.17
C LEU A 75 23.66 -30.58 1.43
N SER A 76 22.69 -30.16 0.62
CA SER A 76 21.89 -31.05 -0.23
C SER A 76 22.76 -31.78 -1.26
N GLY A 77 23.75 -31.09 -1.86
CA GLY A 77 24.73 -31.72 -2.76
C GLY A 77 25.61 -32.76 -2.07
N ILE A 78 26.14 -32.43 -0.89
CA ILE A 78 26.98 -33.35 -0.09
C ILE A 78 26.17 -34.56 0.37
N ALA A 79 24.95 -34.35 0.88
CA ALA A 79 24.06 -35.43 1.30
C ALA A 79 23.72 -36.35 0.12
N GLY A 80 23.41 -35.79 -1.05
CA GLY A 80 23.20 -36.56 -2.27
C GLY A 80 24.42 -37.40 -2.66
N PHE A 81 25.63 -36.85 -2.56
CA PHE A 81 26.87 -37.57 -2.84
C PHE A 81 27.14 -38.72 -1.85
N LEU A 82 27.00 -38.45 -0.54
CA LEU A 82 27.23 -39.45 0.51
C LEU A 82 26.21 -40.59 0.47
N LEU A 83 24.95 -40.28 0.12
CA LEU A 83 23.86 -41.27 0.09
C LEU A 83 23.77 -42.03 -1.26
N ASN A 84 24.41 -41.55 -2.32
CA ASN A 84 24.44 -42.19 -3.66
C ASN A 84 25.14 -43.56 -3.67
N GLY A 85 25.83 -43.95 -2.59
CA GLY A 85 26.29 -45.32 -2.39
C GLY A 85 25.15 -46.34 -2.21
N THR A 86 23.93 -45.88 -1.95
CA THR A 86 22.75 -46.73 -1.79
C THR A 86 21.82 -46.56 -2.99
N LYS A 87 21.59 -47.64 -3.75
CA LYS A 87 20.70 -47.68 -4.94
C LYS A 87 19.23 -47.31 -4.66
N LEU A 88 18.89 -46.86 -3.45
CA LEU A 88 17.53 -46.61 -2.99
C LEU A 88 17.03 -45.18 -3.26
N LEU A 89 17.90 -44.26 -3.72
CA LEU A 89 17.56 -42.84 -3.87
C LEU A 89 17.53 -42.36 -5.34
N GLN A 90 16.96 -43.17 -6.23
CA GLN A 90 16.73 -42.80 -7.63
C GLN A 90 15.43 -42.01 -7.87
N GLN A 91 14.82 -41.43 -6.83
CA GLN A 91 13.51 -40.75 -6.93
C GLN A 91 13.66 -39.22 -6.80
N PRO A 92 12.84 -38.43 -7.53
CA PRO A 92 12.81 -36.96 -7.51
C PRO A 92 12.42 -36.34 -6.15
N LEU A 93 12.20 -37.18 -5.12
CA LEU A 93 11.76 -36.80 -3.79
C LEU A 93 12.72 -35.81 -3.10
N TRP A 94 14.03 -35.94 -3.33
CA TRP A 94 15.04 -35.04 -2.74
C TRP A 94 14.99 -33.64 -3.35
N LEU A 95 14.86 -33.55 -4.68
CA LEU A 95 14.74 -32.26 -5.36
C LEU A 95 13.45 -31.55 -4.93
N THR A 96 12.36 -32.29 -4.77
CA THR A 96 11.10 -31.74 -4.26
C THR A 96 11.19 -31.33 -2.79
N ALA A 97 11.90 -32.08 -1.95
CA ALA A 97 12.06 -31.74 -0.53
C ALA A 97 12.92 -30.47 -0.35
N ASP A 98 14.02 -30.33 -1.10
CA ASP A 98 14.88 -29.15 -1.08
C ASP A 98 14.14 -27.92 -1.61
N THR A 99 13.45 -28.04 -2.75
CA THR A 99 12.65 -26.95 -3.32
C THR A 99 11.51 -26.55 -2.36
N THR A 100 10.85 -27.51 -1.72
CA THR A 100 9.76 -27.25 -0.77
C THR A 100 10.29 -26.58 0.50
N PHE A 101 11.46 -27.01 0.99
CA PHE A 101 12.11 -26.39 2.14
C PHE A 101 12.55 -24.96 1.85
N GLN A 102 13.14 -24.71 0.68
CA GLN A 102 13.51 -23.36 0.23
C GLN A 102 12.26 -22.47 0.08
N LEU A 103 11.19 -22.97 -0.54
CA LEU A 103 9.92 -22.25 -0.66
C LEU A 103 9.32 -21.92 0.72
N LEU A 104 9.35 -22.88 1.65
CA LEU A 104 8.90 -22.69 3.02
C LEU A 104 9.73 -21.65 3.76
N CYS A 105 11.06 -21.70 3.65
CA CYS A 105 11.96 -20.68 4.21
C CYS A 105 11.65 -19.30 3.64
N THR A 106 11.48 -19.16 2.32
CA THR A 106 11.10 -17.89 1.69
C THR A 106 9.74 -17.38 2.19
N LEU A 107 8.75 -18.25 2.37
CA LEU A 107 7.41 -17.88 2.86
C LEU A 107 7.40 -17.50 4.35
N LEU A 108 8.17 -18.21 5.18
CA LEU A 108 8.34 -17.89 6.60
C LEU A 108 9.08 -16.55 6.78
N LEU A 109 10.12 -16.30 5.97
CA LEU A 109 10.99 -15.13 6.09
C LEU A 109 10.40 -13.87 5.42
N SER A 110 9.57 -14.03 4.39
CA SER A 110 8.75 -12.94 3.83
C SER A 110 7.60 -12.51 4.75
N GLY A 111 7.37 -13.23 5.86
CA GLY A 111 6.26 -12.96 6.78
C GLY A 111 4.90 -13.42 6.26
N MET A 112 4.85 -14.22 5.20
CA MET A 112 3.60 -14.76 4.66
C MET A 112 3.08 -15.97 5.47
N LEU A 113 3.97 -16.68 6.16
CA LEU A 113 3.63 -17.74 7.10
C LEU A 113 4.20 -17.39 8.49
N GLY A 114 3.36 -16.82 9.34
CA GLY A 114 3.65 -16.59 10.76
C GLY A 114 2.59 -17.22 11.66
N PRO A 115 2.88 -17.43 12.96
CA PRO A 115 1.93 -18.03 13.90
C PRO A 115 0.61 -17.24 13.96
N ARG A 116 -0.53 -17.94 14.07
CA ARG A 116 -1.90 -17.38 14.09
C ARG A 116 -2.16 -16.27 15.12
N SER A 117 -1.27 -16.03 16.08
CA SER A 117 -1.32 -14.87 16.98
C SER A 117 -1.03 -13.53 16.28
N TRP A 118 -0.70 -13.57 14.99
CA TRP A 118 -0.55 -12.44 14.08
C TRP A 118 -1.88 -11.84 13.58
N ALA A 119 -2.94 -11.84 14.38
CA ALA A 119 -4.18 -11.14 14.03
C ALA A 119 -3.95 -9.62 13.76
N ASN A 120 -2.88 -9.07 14.34
CA ASN A 120 -2.42 -7.70 14.07
C ASN A 120 -1.40 -7.60 12.92
N SER A 121 -0.99 -8.69 12.25
CA SER A 121 0.10 -8.61 11.25
C SER A 121 -0.32 -7.91 9.97
N LEU A 122 -1.61 -7.89 9.62
CA LEU A 122 -2.08 -7.11 8.49
C LEU A 122 -2.02 -5.61 8.81
N GLU A 123 -2.39 -5.21 10.03
CA GLU A 123 -2.24 -3.83 10.51
C GLU A 123 -0.77 -3.44 10.65
N ASP A 124 0.07 -4.33 11.17
CA ASP A 124 1.52 -4.11 11.29
C ASP A 124 2.20 -4.10 9.90
N PHE A 125 1.72 -4.89 8.95
CA PHE A 125 2.17 -4.87 7.56
C PHE A 125 1.73 -3.61 6.84
N GLN A 126 0.47 -3.20 7.01
CA GLN A 126 -0.05 -1.92 6.49
C GLN A 126 0.69 -0.74 7.11
N ARG A 127 0.99 -0.78 8.41
CA ARG A 127 1.80 0.21 9.12
C ARG A 127 3.22 0.24 8.58
N ARG A 128 3.87 -0.92 8.41
CA ARG A 128 5.22 -1.01 7.81
C ARG A 128 5.24 -0.60 6.33
N ALA A 129 4.17 -0.85 5.59
CA ALA A 129 4.01 -0.34 4.22
C ALA A 129 3.83 1.19 4.21
N LEU A 130 3.10 1.75 5.17
CA LEU A 130 3.01 3.19 5.41
C LEU A 130 4.37 3.80 5.79
N GLU A 131 5.09 3.17 6.71
CA GLU A 131 6.44 3.56 7.15
C GLU A 131 7.45 3.48 5.99
N ALA A 132 7.32 2.47 5.12
CA ALA A 132 8.10 2.30 3.89
C ALA A 132 7.68 3.24 2.74
N GLY A 133 6.72 4.14 2.97
CA GLY A 133 6.34 5.20 2.02
C GLY A 133 5.26 4.82 1.00
N PHE A 134 4.50 3.75 1.21
CA PHE A 134 3.39 3.36 0.31
C PHE A 134 2.04 4.03 0.64
N GLY A 135 1.98 4.84 1.70
CA GLY A 135 0.85 5.72 2.00
C GLY A 135 1.21 7.19 1.78
N LEU A 136 0.24 7.97 1.30
CA LEU A 136 0.22 9.42 1.06
C LEU A 136 0.62 10.32 2.28
N ALA A 137 1.28 9.80 3.31
CA ALA A 137 1.37 10.43 4.62
C ALA A 137 2.78 10.60 5.19
N GLN A 138 3.85 10.42 4.42
CA GLN A 138 5.18 10.87 4.87
C GLN A 138 5.43 12.36 4.60
N THR A 139 4.61 13.05 3.81
CA THR A 139 4.54 14.52 3.76
C THR A 139 3.15 14.91 3.26
N ARG A 140 2.48 15.83 3.94
CA ARG A 140 1.21 16.39 3.45
C ARG A 140 1.56 17.36 2.32
N ILE A 141 1.33 16.93 1.09
CA ILE A 141 1.48 17.79 -0.08
C ILE A 141 0.09 18.22 -0.50
N ALA A 142 -0.24 19.48 -0.26
CA ALA A 142 -1.40 20.08 -0.91
C ALA A 142 -1.12 20.21 -2.40
N PHE A 143 -2.09 19.82 -3.21
CA PHE A 143 -1.97 19.88 -4.66
C PHE A 143 -3.26 20.47 -5.23
N PRO A 144 -3.27 21.74 -5.65
CA PRO A 144 -4.49 22.41 -6.15
C PRO A 144 -4.88 21.97 -7.56
N GLY A 145 -4.18 20.99 -8.14
CA GLY A 145 -4.20 20.70 -9.57
C GLY A 145 -3.17 21.53 -10.34
N LYS A 146 -2.81 21.07 -11.53
CA LYS A 146 -1.92 21.78 -12.46
C LYS A 146 -2.38 21.54 -13.89
N ILE A 147 -2.87 22.60 -14.53
CA ILE A 147 -3.26 22.59 -15.94
C ILE A 147 -2.19 23.35 -16.72
N CYS A 148 -1.51 22.66 -17.63
CA CYS A 148 -0.48 23.27 -18.48
C CYS A 148 -1.06 23.50 -19.87
N GLU A 149 -0.86 24.69 -20.45
CA GLU A 149 -1.42 25.05 -21.76
C GLU A 149 -0.79 24.27 -22.91
N GLU A 150 0.47 23.83 -22.79
CA GLU A 150 1.14 23.08 -23.85
C GLU A 150 0.73 21.59 -23.92
N ASN A 151 0.01 21.11 -22.90
CA ASN A 151 -0.37 19.70 -22.82
C ASN A 151 -1.65 19.40 -23.58
N THR A 152 -1.70 18.23 -24.19
CA THR A 152 -2.87 17.73 -24.94
C THR A 152 -3.73 16.76 -24.14
N ARG A 153 -3.30 16.37 -22.93
CA ARG A 153 -3.98 15.38 -22.08
C ARG A 153 -4.10 15.87 -20.66
N CYS A 154 -5.24 15.60 -20.04
CA CYS A 154 -5.51 15.93 -18.64
C CYS A 154 -6.07 14.73 -17.88
N VAL A 155 -5.45 14.38 -16.75
CA VAL A 155 -6.02 13.40 -15.81
C VAL A 155 -7.00 14.12 -14.89
N VAL A 156 -8.27 13.73 -14.95
CA VAL A 156 -9.37 14.37 -14.19
C VAL A 156 -9.94 13.48 -13.08
N SER A 157 -9.21 12.44 -12.70
CA SER A 157 -9.66 11.40 -11.74
C SER A 157 -9.22 11.70 -10.31
N PHE A 158 -9.77 10.96 -9.34
CA PHE A 158 -9.37 11.04 -7.93
C PHE A 158 -8.45 9.88 -7.52
N PRO A 159 -7.57 10.10 -6.54
CA PRO A 159 -6.76 9.06 -5.92
C PRO A 159 -7.64 7.94 -5.35
N GLY A 160 -7.53 6.76 -5.93
CA GLY A 160 -8.11 5.53 -5.40
C GLY A 160 -7.08 4.74 -4.59
N LYS A 161 -7.17 3.41 -4.65
CA LYS A 161 -6.21 2.47 -4.04
C LYS A 161 -4.76 2.52 -4.59
N TYR A 162 -4.50 3.40 -5.55
CA TYR A 162 -3.26 3.47 -6.33
C TYR A 162 -2.40 4.68 -5.91
N SER A 163 -2.25 4.90 -4.59
CA SER A 163 -1.56 6.07 -4.02
C SER A 163 -0.19 6.33 -4.64
N GLY A 164 0.65 5.30 -4.74
CA GLY A 164 2.00 5.45 -5.29
C GLY A 164 2.05 5.90 -6.74
N GLN A 165 1.10 5.44 -7.59
CA GLN A 165 0.98 5.93 -8.97
C GLN A 165 0.53 7.39 -9.01
N TRP A 166 -0.36 7.79 -8.09
CA TRP A 166 -0.80 9.17 -7.97
C TRP A 166 0.33 10.10 -7.51
N ASP A 167 1.17 9.67 -6.58
CA ASP A 167 2.33 10.44 -6.14
C ASP A 167 3.31 10.69 -7.29
N GLN A 168 3.57 9.66 -8.11
CA GLN A 168 4.38 9.79 -9.32
C GLN A 168 3.76 10.73 -10.35
N LEU A 169 2.44 10.66 -10.53
CA LEU A 169 1.70 11.54 -11.44
C LEU A 169 1.76 12.99 -10.97
N VAL A 170 1.49 13.26 -9.69
CA VAL A 170 1.54 14.62 -9.12
C VAL A 170 2.96 15.19 -9.15
N SER A 171 3.96 14.37 -8.84
CA SER A 171 5.37 14.78 -8.88
C SER A 171 5.80 15.13 -10.30
N SER A 172 5.46 14.31 -11.29
CA SER A 172 5.78 14.55 -12.70
C SER A 172 4.97 15.70 -13.31
N ALA A 173 3.73 15.92 -12.85
CA ALA A 173 2.96 17.09 -13.22
C ALA A 173 3.60 18.37 -12.68
N SER A 174 4.21 18.32 -11.50
CA SER A 174 4.77 19.50 -10.82
C SER A 174 6.06 20.03 -11.46
N THR A 175 6.81 19.20 -12.20
CA THR A 175 8.04 19.62 -12.90
C THR A 175 7.77 20.49 -14.14
N GLU A 176 8.75 21.29 -14.55
CA GLU A 176 8.73 21.97 -15.86
C GLU A 176 8.79 20.94 -16.99
N GLY A 177 8.02 21.16 -18.07
CA GLY A 177 7.90 20.19 -19.16
C GLY A 177 7.05 18.95 -18.83
N ALA A 178 6.16 19.06 -17.85
CA ALA A 178 5.22 17.99 -17.49
C ALA A 178 4.46 17.48 -18.72
N VAL A 179 4.41 16.16 -18.90
CA VAL A 179 3.83 15.50 -20.09
C VAL A 179 2.29 15.49 -20.08
N CYS A 180 1.67 15.80 -18.94
CA CYS A 180 0.22 15.84 -18.82
C CYS A 180 -0.25 16.82 -17.74
N SER A 181 -1.44 17.39 -17.95
CA SER A 181 -2.16 18.15 -16.95
C SER A 181 -2.82 17.21 -15.92
N VAL A 182 -3.03 17.69 -14.70
CA VAL A 182 -3.72 16.95 -13.64
C VAL A 182 -4.70 17.88 -12.94
N ALA A 183 -6.00 17.61 -13.10
CA ALA A 183 -7.05 18.42 -12.50
C ALA A 183 -7.36 18.04 -11.03
N CYS A 184 -6.87 16.89 -10.57
CA CYS A 184 -7.12 16.37 -9.22
C CYS A 184 -6.66 17.36 -8.14
N VAL A 185 -7.46 17.52 -7.09
CA VAL A 185 -7.23 18.47 -6.00
C VAL A 185 -7.07 17.73 -4.67
N PHE A 186 -6.02 18.06 -3.93
CA PHE A 186 -5.72 17.56 -2.59
C PHE A 186 -5.55 18.74 -1.64
N LEU A 187 -6.47 18.89 -0.68
CA LEU A 187 -6.43 19.92 0.34
C LEU A 187 -6.08 19.24 1.67
N THR A 188 -4.93 19.59 2.25
CA THR A 188 -4.35 18.83 3.36
C THR A 188 -4.40 19.56 4.70
N ASP A 189 -4.82 20.82 4.70
CA ASP A 189 -4.89 21.67 5.89
C ASP A 189 -5.88 22.82 5.67
N SER A 190 -6.18 23.56 6.73
CA SER A 190 -7.14 24.67 6.68
C SER A 190 -6.71 25.81 5.75
N THR A 191 -5.40 26.01 5.54
CA THR A 191 -4.87 27.08 4.67
C THR A 191 -5.07 26.76 3.19
N THR A 192 -4.98 25.47 2.84
CA THR A 192 -5.16 24.97 1.48
C THR A 192 -6.64 24.71 1.18
N GLY A 193 -7.47 24.56 2.21
CA GLY A 193 -8.93 24.55 2.09
C GLY A 193 -9.62 23.31 2.64
N LEU A 194 -8.91 22.48 3.41
CA LEU A 194 -9.52 21.38 4.17
C LEU A 194 -10.58 21.95 5.14
N GLY A 195 -11.76 21.35 5.15
CA GLY A 195 -12.91 21.81 5.93
C GLY A 195 -13.66 23.00 5.32
N GLN A 196 -13.19 23.56 4.21
CA GLN A 196 -13.87 24.68 3.56
C GLN A 196 -14.98 24.23 2.61
N HIS A 197 -16.01 25.07 2.48
CA HIS A 197 -17.18 24.79 1.66
C HIS A 197 -17.32 25.81 0.53
N SER A 198 -17.65 25.33 -0.66
CA SER A 198 -17.97 26.18 -1.82
C SER A 198 -19.46 26.19 -2.08
N SER A 199 -20.01 27.36 -2.39
CA SER A 199 -21.41 27.54 -2.79
C SER A 199 -21.75 26.67 -4.00
N ASN A 200 -22.90 26.02 -3.97
CA ASN A 200 -23.42 25.28 -5.09
C ASN A 200 -24.40 26.19 -5.89
N PRO A 201 -24.05 26.61 -7.12
CA PRO A 201 -24.96 27.43 -7.94
C PRO A 201 -26.26 26.70 -8.32
N GLU A 202 -26.27 25.37 -8.32
CA GLU A 202 -27.45 24.55 -8.62
C GLU A 202 -28.43 24.47 -7.44
N MET A 203 -27.96 24.79 -6.23
CA MET A 203 -28.78 24.85 -5.01
C MET A 203 -28.43 26.11 -4.21
N PRO A 204 -28.99 27.28 -4.58
CA PRO A 204 -28.71 28.55 -3.92
C PRO A 204 -28.88 28.47 -2.39
N GLY A 205 -27.91 29.02 -1.65
CA GLY A 205 -27.86 28.96 -0.19
C GLY A 205 -27.26 27.67 0.39
N HIS A 206 -26.96 26.67 -0.45
CA HIS A 206 -26.28 25.44 -0.04
C HIS A 206 -24.88 25.34 -0.67
N CYS A 207 -24.03 24.51 -0.08
CA CYS A 207 -22.74 24.14 -0.65
C CYS A 207 -22.82 22.79 -1.37
N TRP A 208 -21.74 22.41 -2.06
CA TRP A 208 -21.69 21.14 -2.80
C TRP A 208 -21.79 19.88 -1.94
N CYS A 209 -21.59 19.96 -0.61
CA CYS A 209 -21.61 18.77 0.26
C CYS A 209 -22.85 17.90 0.10
N ARG A 210 -24.04 18.51 -0.01
CA ARG A 210 -25.29 17.76 -0.12
C ARG A 210 -25.42 17.01 -1.43
N ALA A 211 -24.88 17.56 -2.53
CA ALA A 211 -24.82 16.87 -3.81
C ALA A 211 -23.84 15.69 -3.68
N ILE A 212 -22.58 15.99 -3.38
CA ILE A 212 -21.47 15.01 -3.45
C ILE A 212 -21.60 13.87 -2.42
N TYR A 213 -22.00 14.22 -1.19
CA TYR A 213 -21.93 13.30 -0.05
C TYR A 213 -23.31 12.95 0.52
N GLY A 214 -24.36 13.65 0.11
CA GLY A 214 -25.64 13.60 0.81
C GLY A 214 -25.55 14.19 2.22
N GLN A 215 -26.36 13.65 3.15
CA GLN A 215 -26.25 13.97 4.57
C GLN A 215 -25.22 13.04 5.21
N VAL A 216 -24.22 13.61 5.89
CA VAL A 216 -23.26 12.82 6.65
C VAL A 216 -23.78 12.57 8.06
N PRO A 217 -23.48 11.41 8.66
CA PRO A 217 -23.98 11.09 9.99
C PRO A 217 -23.10 11.72 11.09
N PRO A 218 -23.59 11.81 12.35
CA PRO A 218 -22.86 12.43 13.46
C PRO A 218 -21.44 11.90 13.70
N GLU A 219 -21.19 10.62 13.44
CA GLU A 219 -19.89 9.98 13.60
C GLU A 219 -18.81 10.67 12.77
N ALA A 220 -19.18 11.26 11.62
CA ALA A 220 -18.25 12.02 10.79
C ALA A 220 -17.68 13.26 11.50
N TYR A 221 -18.33 13.75 12.56
CA TYR A 221 -17.89 14.91 13.36
C TYR A 221 -17.02 14.52 14.56
N LEU A 222 -16.70 13.24 14.72
CA LEU A 222 -15.85 12.72 15.79
C LEU A 222 -14.53 12.22 15.18
N ALA A 223 -13.41 12.72 15.70
CA ALA A 223 -12.07 12.24 15.38
C ALA A 223 -11.48 11.55 16.60
N THR A 224 -10.85 10.38 16.43
CA THR A 224 -10.22 9.64 17.53
C THR A 224 -8.71 9.51 17.32
N VAL A 225 -7.95 9.73 18.39
CA VAL A 225 -6.50 9.54 18.44
C VAL A 225 -6.17 8.53 19.54
N ASP A 226 -5.24 7.62 19.27
CA ASP A 226 -4.75 6.65 20.25
C ASP A 226 -3.30 6.98 20.61
N GLU A 227 -3.06 7.54 21.80
CA GLU A 227 -1.71 7.89 22.28
C GLU A 227 -0.82 6.67 22.58
N THR A 228 -1.41 5.49 22.68
CA THR A 228 -0.66 4.24 22.92
C THR A 228 -0.18 3.58 21.63
N ARG A 229 -0.88 3.83 20.50
CA ARG A 229 -0.61 3.21 19.20
C ARG A 229 -0.07 4.18 18.16
N ASP A 230 -0.60 5.40 18.11
CA ASP A 230 -0.28 6.37 17.06
C ASP A 230 1.08 7.04 17.34
N THR A 231 1.91 7.15 16.30
CA THR A 231 3.15 7.93 16.35
C THR A 231 2.85 9.41 16.65
N GLU A 232 3.79 10.15 17.25
CA GLU A 232 3.62 11.60 17.51
C GLU A 232 3.19 12.36 16.25
N ARG A 233 3.76 11.96 15.11
CA ARG A 233 3.45 12.53 13.81
C ARG A 233 1.99 12.29 13.39
N GLU A 234 1.51 11.05 13.47
CA GLU A 234 0.12 10.71 13.16
C GLU A 234 -0.86 11.43 14.09
N ARG A 235 -0.50 11.56 15.36
CA ARG A 235 -1.28 12.32 16.35
C ARG A 235 -1.37 13.80 15.99
N ALA A 236 -0.25 14.41 15.62
CA ALA A 236 -0.22 15.80 15.16
C ALA A 236 -1.10 16.01 13.93
N PHE A 237 -1.06 15.07 12.97
CA PHE A 237 -1.89 15.09 11.77
C PHE A 237 -3.39 14.96 12.08
N LYS A 238 -3.80 13.95 12.86
CA LYS A 238 -5.21 13.78 13.27
C LYS A 238 -5.73 14.99 14.05
N ARG A 239 -4.89 15.59 14.91
CA ARG A 239 -5.22 16.84 15.64
C ARG A 239 -5.41 18.03 14.70
N ALA A 240 -4.51 18.21 13.74
CA ALA A 240 -4.61 19.29 12.76
C ALA A 240 -5.85 19.15 11.87
N ASP A 241 -6.15 17.92 11.45
CA ASP A 241 -7.34 17.56 10.67
C ASP A 241 -8.63 17.83 11.43
N ALA A 242 -8.74 17.32 12.65
CA ALA A 242 -9.92 17.55 13.48
C ALA A 242 -10.16 19.05 13.69
N LYS A 243 -9.08 19.83 13.86
CA LYS A 243 -9.17 21.29 13.96
C LYS A 243 -9.63 21.94 12.65
N ALA A 244 -9.04 21.57 11.51
CA ALA A 244 -9.40 22.13 10.21
C ALA A 244 -10.85 21.81 9.80
N MET A 245 -11.30 20.61 10.15
CA MET A 245 -12.64 20.10 9.84
C MET A 245 -13.69 20.43 10.92
N ASN A 246 -13.29 21.15 11.97
CA ASN A 246 -14.14 21.47 13.13
C ASN A 246 -14.82 20.23 13.76
N GLN A 247 -14.07 19.13 13.88
CA GLN A 247 -14.50 17.89 14.50
C GLN A 247 -14.15 17.89 16.00
N HIS A 248 -14.91 17.12 16.78
CA HIS A 248 -14.58 16.83 18.17
C HIS A 248 -13.47 15.79 18.22
N LEU A 249 -12.33 16.15 18.79
CA LEU A 249 -11.22 15.23 18.98
C LEU A 249 -11.34 14.50 20.32
N LEU A 250 -11.39 13.18 20.29
CA LEU A 250 -11.31 12.30 21.44
C LEU A 250 -9.96 11.58 21.44
N VAL A 251 -9.31 11.52 22.60
CA VAL A 251 -7.96 10.98 22.75
C VAL A 251 -7.97 9.82 23.72
N TYR A 252 -7.60 8.64 23.26
CA TYR A 252 -7.36 7.47 24.09
C TYR A 252 -5.93 7.51 24.63
N LYS A 253 -5.79 7.34 25.94
CA LYS A 253 -4.52 7.43 26.68
C LYS A 253 -4.21 6.15 27.47
N GLY A 254 -4.87 5.04 27.12
CA GLY A 254 -4.79 3.81 27.91
C GLY A 254 -5.69 3.80 29.15
N GLN A 255 -6.71 4.67 29.22
CA GLN A 255 -7.70 4.62 30.30
C GLN A 255 -8.52 3.32 30.27
N PRO A 256 -9.10 2.89 31.41
CA PRO A 256 -10.00 1.74 31.45
C PRO A 256 -11.15 1.83 30.44
N GLN A 257 -11.61 0.68 29.95
CA GLN A 257 -12.67 0.59 28.93
C GLN A 257 -13.94 1.35 29.32
N ALA A 258 -14.35 1.29 30.59
CA ALA A 258 -15.53 2.00 31.08
C ALA A 258 -15.39 3.53 30.98
N ASP A 259 -14.18 4.06 31.27
CA ASP A 259 -13.91 5.49 31.17
C ASP A 259 -13.88 5.92 29.70
N TRP A 260 -13.31 5.09 28.82
CA TRP A 260 -13.32 5.33 27.37
C TRP A 260 -14.75 5.36 26.81
N GLU A 261 -15.60 4.42 27.17
CA GLU A 261 -17.00 4.37 26.72
C GLU A 261 -17.80 5.59 27.19
N HIS A 262 -17.56 6.04 28.42
CA HIS A 262 -18.16 7.26 28.96
C HIS A 262 -17.72 8.51 28.18
N ASP A 263 -16.43 8.65 27.92
CA ASP A 263 -15.88 9.77 27.15
C ASP A 263 -16.35 9.75 25.68
N LEU A 264 -16.40 8.56 25.08
CA LEU A 264 -16.92 8.35 23.73
C LEU A 264 -18.39 8.77 23.62
N THR A 265 -19.23 8.36 24.58
CA THR A 265 -20.64 8.75 24.63
C THR A 265 -20.79 10.27 24.74
N ARG A 266 -19.99 10.92 25.59
CA ARG A 266 -19.98 12.37 25.73
C ARG A 266 -19.55 13.07 24.43
N ALA A 267 -18.50 12.56 23.78
CA ALA A 267 -17.99 13.11 22.53
C ALA A 267 -18.99 12.94 21.38
N MET A 268 -19.68 11.79 21.31
CA MET A 268 -20.72 11.51 20.31
C MET A 268 -21.91 12.46 20.41
N ARG A 269 -22.33 12.82 21.63
CA ARG A 269 -23.37 13.83 21.83
C ARG A 269 -22.96 15.19 21.25
N LYS A 270 -21.72 15.64 21.50
CA LYS A 270 -21.20 16.88 20.92
C LYS A 270 -21.10 16.80 19.39
N ALA A 271 -20.67 15.66 18.86
CA ALA A 271 -20.61 15.42 17.42
C ALA A 271 -22.01 15.48 16.78
N THR A 272 -23.03 14.96 17.46
CA THR A 272 -24.44 15.05 17.05
C THR A 272 -24.93 16.50 17.01
N GLU A 273 -24.66 17.28 18.07
CA GLU A 273 -25.00 18.70 18.13
C GLU A 273 -24.32 19.48 16.99
N SER A 274 -23.02 19.26 16.75
CA SER A 274 -22.29 19.90 15.65
C SER A 274 -22.81 19.48 14.27
N CYS A 275 -23.17 18.21 14.08
CA CYS A 275 -23.76 17.72 12.86
C CYS A 275 -25.10 18.42 12.56
N GLN A 276 -25.96 18.57 13.58
CA GLN A 276 -27.24 19.28 13.45
C GLN A 276 -27.04 20.77 13.14
N GLN A 277 -26.15 21.45 13.87
CA GLN A 277 -25.82 22.86 13.64
C GLN A 277 -25.25 23.11 12.25
N ASN A 278 -24.49 22.15 11.73
CA ASN A 278 -23.90 22.23 10.39
C ASN A 278 -24.81 21.61 9.30
N HIS A 279 -26.07 21.31 9.64
CA HIS A 279 -27.08 20.73 8.74
C HIS A 279 -26.64 19.45 8.02
N GLY A 280 -25.82 18.62 8.68
CA GLY A 280 -25.31 17.36 8.12
C GLY A 280 -24.37 17.55 6.92
N ARG A 281 -23.68 18.69 6.81
CA ARG A 281 -22.62 18.89 5.80
C ARG A 281 -21.40 18.03 6.12
N ALA A 282 -20.62 17.66 5.11
CA ALA A 282 -19.38 16.95 5.33
C ALA A 282 -18.33 17.83 6.04
N PRO A 283 -17.78 17.44 7.21
CA PRO A 283 -16.84 18.27 7.97
C PRO A 283 -15.48 18.46 7.26
N TRP A 284 -15.10 17.55 6.35
CA TRP A 284 -13.92 17.71 5.49
C TRP A 284 -14.10 18.76 4.38
N GLY A 285 -15.31 19.32 4.22
CA GLY A 285 -15.58 20.36 3.25
C GLY A 285 -15.83 19.84 1.83
N CYS A 286 -16.17 20.76 0.94
CA CYS A 286 -16.41 20.48 -0.49
C CYS A 286 -15.66 21.44 -1.42
N ARG A 287 -14.75 22.26 -0.87
CA ARG A 287 -13.98 23.23 -1.66
C ARG A 287 -13.20 22.56 -2.80
N TRP A 288 -12.61 21.40 -2.53
CA TRP A 288 -11.86 20.62 -3.51
C TRP A 288 -12.65 20.35 -4.80
N PHE A 289 -13.98 20.18 -4.70
CA PHE A 289 -14.81 19.86 -5.86
C PHE A 289 -14.97 21.06 -6.78
N GLU A 290 -15.12 22.25 -6.20
CA GLU A 290 -15.19 23.50 -6.95
C GLU A 290 -13.87 23.77 -7.68
N ASP A 291 -12.73 23.57 -6.99
CA ASP A 291 -11.41 23.76 -7.60
C ASP A 291 -11.13 22.70 -8.66
N TRP A 292 -11.49 21.43 -8.42
CA TRP A 292 -11.43 20.37 -9.42
C TRP A 292 -12.30 20.70 -10.65
N LYS A 293 -13.54 21.15 -10.45
CA LYS A 293 -14.46 21.52 -11.54
C LYS A 293 -13.86 22.64 -12.38
N LYS A 294 -13.25 23.66 -11.76
CA LYS A 294 -12.53 24.73 -12.47
C LYS A 294 -11.37 24.19 -13.30
N ASN A 295 -10.57 23.29 -12.73
CA ASN A 295 -9.45 22.67 -13.43
C ASN A 295 -9.91 21.84 -14.64
N VAL A 296 -11.00 21.08 -14.49
CA VAL A 296 -11.61 20.30 -15.58
C VAL A 296 -12.13 21.22 -16.68
N THR A 297 -12.87 22.27 -16.32
CA THR A 297 -13.36 23.27 -17.28
C THR A 297 -12.20 23.92 -18.02
N ARG A 298 -11.14 24.31 -17.31
CA ARG A 298 -9.95 24.90 -17.95
C ARG A 298 -9.26 23.94 -18.91
N ALA A 299 -9.12 22.67 -18.54
CA ALA A 299 -8.55 21.65 -19.42
C ALA A 299 -9.41 21.46 -20.68
N ALA A 300 -10.74 21.50 -20.54
CA ALA A 300 -11.67 21.42 -21.66
C ALA A 300 -11.62 22.65 -22.58
N GLU A 301 -11.49 23.86 -22.02
CA GLU A 301 -11.28 25.11 -22.78
C GLU A 301 -9.99 25.11 -23.59
N LEU A 302 -8.99 24.33 -23.16
CA LEU A 302 -7.72 24.13 -23.84
C LEU A 302 -7.73 22.92 -24.80
N ASP A 303 -8.91 22.36 -25.09
CA ASP A 303 -9.09 21.18 -25.95
C ASP A 303 -8.25 19.96 -25.53
N GLN A 304 -7.97 19.81 -24.23
CA GLN A 304 -7.22 18.67 -23.72
C GLN A 304 -8.10 17.40 -23.68
N GLU A 305 -7.51 16.26 -24.06
CA GLU A 305 -8.13 14.96 -23.90
C GLU A 305 -8.26 14.62 -22.40
N LEU A 306 -9.50 14.50 -21.92
CA LEU A 306 -9.78 14.23 -20.51
C LEU A 306 -9.77 12.73 -20.21
N HIS A 307 -8.80 12.29 -19.42
CA HIS A 307 -8.65 10.90 -18.99
C HIS A 307 -9.29 10.66 -17.62
N VAL A 308 -10.30 9.78 -17.61
CA VAL A 308 -10.99 9.31 -16.41
C VAL A 308 -10.62 7.85 -16.12
N PHE A 309 -10.03 7.61 -14.96
CA PHE A 309 -9.69 6.31 -14.41
C PHE A 309 -10.72 5.92 -13.35
N TYR A 310 -11.20 4.69 -13.42
CA TYR A 310 -12.16 4.12 -12.49
C TYR A 310 -11.77 2.67 -12.18
N PHE A 311 -12.28 2.13 -11.07
CA PHE A 311 -12.05 0.73 -10.75
C PHE A 311 -12.68 -0.20 -11.80
N GLU A 312 -12.03 -1.33 -12.05
CA GLU A 312 -12.52 -2.34 -12.99
C GLU A 312 -14.01 -2.66 -12.76
N GLY A 313 -14.79 -2.67 -13.85
CA GLY A 313 -16.24 -2.89 -13.81
C GLY A 313 -17.07 -1.75 -13.21
N ARG A 314 -16.49 -0.56 -12.96
CA ARG A 314 -17.18 0.63 -12.40
C ARG A 314 -17.41 1.78 -13.38
N CYS A 315 -17.07 1.62 -14.66
CA CYS A 315 -17.39 2.62 -15.69
C CYS A 315 -18.88 2.97 -15.65
N GLY A 316 -19.20 4.27 -15.63
CA GLY A 316 -20.59 4.77 -15.65
C GLY A 316 -21.41 4.51 -14.38
N LYS A 317 -20.83 3.97 -13.31
CA LYS A 317 -21.53 3.67 -12.04
C LYS A 317 -21.36 4.73 -10.96
N GLY A 318 -20.75 5.88 -11.29
CA GLY A 318 -20.60 7.01 -10.36
C GLY A 318 -21.96 7.61 -10.01
N LYS A 319 -22.10 8.09 -8.78
CA LYS A 319 -23.20 8.95 -8.36
C LYS A 319 -22.66 10.36 -8.14
N LEU A 320 -23.47 11.36 -8.45
CA LEU A 320 -23.22 12.75 -8.07
C LEU A 320 -23.59 12.95 -6.60
#